data_AF-A0A5S5BEP4-F1
#
_entry.id   AF-A0A5S5BEP4-F1
#
_cell.length_a   1.000
_cell.length_b   1.000
_cell.length_c   1.000
_cell.angle_alpha   90.00
_cell.angle_beta   90.00
_cell.angle_gamma   90.00
#
_symmetry.space_group_name_H-M   'P 1'
#
loop_
_entity.id
_entity.type
_entity.pdbx_description
1 polymer ?
#
loop_
_entity_poly.entity_id
_entity_poly.type
_entity_poly.pdbx_seq_one_letter_code
_entity_poly.pdbx_strand_id
1 'polypeptide(L)'
;MTRAQRGMTLVELVITIVIIGIAAAALFSAMAAITARSADPLLREQSLMIAESYLEAALALPYGQLSSAAQGPTPPQDVDKRPIGELRGYSVRVAVDSGASLNGVDATYIEVIVLDPQKQSIQLSGWRTCYGEYDAAGNGLCP
;
A
#
# COMPACT_ATOMS: atom_id res chain seq x y z
N MET A 1 1.31 -27.68 -62.80
CA MET A 1 2.69 -27.32 -62.43
C MET A 1 2.94 -27.76 -60.99
N THR A 2 3.59 -28.90 -60.79
CA THR A 2 3.98 -29.41 -59.47
C THR A 2 5.28 -28.73 -59.04
N ARG A 3 5.22 -27.94 -57.97
CA ARG A 3 6.37 -27.20 -57.43
C ARG A 3 7.31 -28.20 -56.75
N ALA A 4 8.56 -28.29 -57.18
CA ALA A 4 9.54 -29.17 -56.56
C ALA A 4 9.79 -28.75 -55.10
N GLN A 5 9.56 -29.66 -54.15
CA GLN A 5 9.93 -29.45 -52.75
C GLN A 5 11.46 -29.46 -52.66
N ARG A 6 12.06 -28.30 -52.40
CA ARG A 6 13.46 -28.21 -51.98
C ARG A 6 13.51 -28.48 -50.48
N GLY A 7 14.17 -29.56 -50.08
CA GLY A 7 14.43 -29.85 -48.67
C GLY A 7 15.39 -28.82 -48.05
N MET A 8 15.35 -28.71 -46.73
CA MET A 8 16.27 -27.90 -45.93
C MET A 8 17.60 -28.63 -45.70
N THR A 9 18.71 -27.88 -45.67
CA THR A 9 20.02 -28.48 -45.35
C THR A 9 20.14 -28.75 -43.85
N LEU A 10 21.02 -29.67 -43.44
CA LEU A 10 21.27 -29.95 -42.01
C LEU A 10 21.74 -28.69 -41.28
N VAL A 11 22.60 -27.89 -41.91
CA VAL A 11 23.10 -26.63 -41.33
C VAL A 11 21.97 -25.62 -41.13
N GLU A 12 21.05 -25.52 -42.09
CA GLU A 12 19.88 -24.64 -42.00
C GLU A 12 18.91 -25.09 -40.89
N LEU A 13 18.70 -26.40 -40.73
CA LEU A 13 17.97 -26.95 -39.57
C LEU A 13 18.63 -26.58 -38.24
N VAL A 14 19.94 -26.76 -38.13
CA VAL A 14 20.67 -26.51 -36.88
C VAL A 14 20.63 -25.02 -36.52
N ILE A 15 20.87 -24.14 -37.49
CA ILE A 15 20.85 -22.70 -37.25
C ILE A 15 19.43 -22.24 -36.85
N THR A 16 18.38 -22.76 -37.49
CA THR A 16 16.99 -22.39 -37.13
C THR A 16 16.61 -22.79 -35.72
N ILE A 17 16.90 -24.03 -35.29
CA ILE A 17 16.59 -24.45 -33.92
C ILE A 17 17.41 -23.66 -32.88
N VAL A 18 18.65 -23.28 -33.20
CA VAL A 18 19.50 -22.44 -32.33
C VAL A 18 18.91 -21.04 -32.18
N ILE A 19 18.51 -20.41 -33.28
CA ILE A 19 17.88 -19.08 -33.26
C ILE A 19 16.58 -19.12 -32.45
N ILE A 20 15.73 -20.12 -32.68
CA ILE A 20 14.47 -20.28 -31.94
C ILE A 20 14.76 -20.53 -30.45
N GLY A 21 15.77 -21.34 -30.12
CA GLY A 21 16.17 -21.60 -28.73
C GLY A 21 16.61 -20.33 -28.00
N ILE A 22 17.44 -19.50 -28.62
CA ILE A 22 17.88 -18.22 -28.05
C ILE A 22 16.69 -17.25 -27.90
N ALA A 23 15.84 -17.15 -28.93
CA ALA A 23 14.66 -16.29 -28.88
C ALA A 23 13.67 -16.72 -27.79
N ALA A 24 13.41 -18.02 -27.66
CA ALA A 24 12.54 -18.57 -26.62
C ALA A 24 13.10 -18.32 -25.22
N ALA A 25 14.41 -18.55 -25.00
CA ALA A 25 15.05 -18.26 -23.72
C ALA A 25 14.94 -16.78 -23.33
N ALA A 26 15.15 -15.87 -24.27
CA ALA A 26 14.97 -14.43 -24.05
C ALA A 26 13.52 -14.08 -23.70
N LEU A 27 12.54 -14.64 -24.42
CA LEU A 27 11.13 -14.38 -24.19
C LEU A 27 10.66 -14.87 -22.81
N PHE A 28 11.03 -16.10 -22.41
CA PHE A 28 10.69 -16.63 -21.09
C PHE A 28 11.29 -15.79 -19.95
N SER A 29 12.55 -15.35 -20.11
CA SER A 29 13.19 -14.46 -19.15
C SER A 29 12.45 -13.13 -19.02
N ALA A 30 12.07 -12.52 -20.15
CA ALA A 30 11.28 -11.30 -20.16
C ALA A 30 9.92 -11.48 -19.50
N MET A 31 9.19 -12.56 -19.79
CA MET A 31 7.89 -12.84 -19.17
C MET A 31 8.01 -12.96 -17.65
N ALA A 32 9.00 -13.71 -17.15
CA ALA A 32 9.24 -13.86 -15.71
C ALA A 32 9.56 -12.53 -15.02
N ALA A 33 10.37 -11.67 -15.67
CA ALA A 33 10.67 -10.34 -15.15
C ALA A 33 9.43 -9.43 -15.10
N ILE A 34 8.51 -9.58 -16.06
CA ILE A 34 7.26 -8.80 -16.14
C ILE A 34 6.27 -9.19 -15.04
N THR A 35 6.11 -10.49 -14.77
CA THR A 35 5.23 -10.98 -13.69
C THR A 35 5.79 -10.66 -12.31
N ALA A 36 7.10 -10.77 -12.11
CA ALA A 36 7.72 -10.45 -10.82
C ALA A 36 7.48 -8.99 -10.41
N ARG A 37 7.67 -8.04 -11.33
CA ARG A 37 7.48 -6.60 -11.07
C ARG A 37 6.01 -6.17 -10.96
N SER A 38 5.05 -7.05 -11.25
CA SER A 38 3.62 -6.72 -11.17
C SER A 38 2.94 -7.20 -9.87
N ALA A 39 3.63 -7.95 -9.01
CA ALA A 39 3.12 -8.32 -7.68
C ALA A 39 3.29 -7.20 -6.64
N ASP A 40 4.40 -6.47 -6.68
CA ASP A 40 4.70 -5.35 -5.77
C ASP A 40 3.68 -4.18 -5.81
N PRO A 41 3.17 -3.73 -6.98
CA PRO A 41 2.17 -2.67 -7.00
C PRO A 41 0.88 -3.04 -6.26
N LEU A 42 0.48 -4.31 -6.23
CA LEU A 42 -0.76 -4.72 -5.54
C LEU A 42 -0.66 -4.52 -4.01
N LEU A 43 0.46 -4.94 -3.41
CA LEU A 43 0.66 -4.79 -1.96
C LEU A 43 0.81 -3.33 -1.55
N ARG A 44 1.41 -2.51 -2.43
CA ARG A 44 1.56 -1.06 -2.24
C ARG A 44 0.19 -0.37 -2.26
N GLU A 45 -0.62 -0.62 -3.29
CA GLU A 45 -1.97 -0.06 -3.39
C GLU A 45 -2.85 -0.48 -2.21
N GLN A 46 -2.79 -1.77 -1.82
CA GLN A 46 -3.53 -2.25 -0.65
C GLN A 46 -3.06 -1.59 0.65
N SER A 47 -1.75 -1.41 0.83
CA SER A 47 -1.20 -0.70 1.99
C SER A 47 -1.66 0.76 2.02
N LEU A 48 -1.77 1.40 0.86
CA LEU A 48 -2.24 2.77 0.72
C LEU A 48 -3.71 2.88 1.11
N MET A 49 -4.58 2.01 0.57
CA MET A 49 -6.00 1.98 0.93
C MET A 49 -6.22 1.76 2.43
N ILE A 50 -5.42 0.87 3.05
CA ILE A 50 -5.44 0.68 4.51
C ILE A 50 -5.03 1.99 5.19
N ALA A 51 -3.90 2.58 4.83
CA ALA A 51 -3.42 3.81 5.45
C ALA A 51 -4.43 4.96 5.35
N GLU A 52 -5.05 5.13 4.17
CA GLU A 52 -6.08 6.15 3.90
C GLU A 52 -7.30 5.94 4.80
N SER A 53 -7.83 4.72 4.86
CA SER A 53 -9.00 4.41 5.70
C SER A 53 -8.77 4.72 7.18
N TYR A 54 -7.57 4.42 7.70
CA TYR A 54 -7.21 4.70 9.09
C TYR A 54 -7.01 6.20 9.34
N LEU A 55 -6.41 6.91 8.39
CA LEU A 55 -6.22 8.36 8.49
C LEU A 55 -7.56 9.09 8.45
N GLU A 56 -8.44 8.72 7.53
CA GLU A 56 -9.80 9.27 7.41
C GLU A 56 -10.61 9.01 8.67
N ALA A 57 -10.57 7.78 9.21
CA ALA A 57 -11.24 7.44 10.46
C ALA A 57 -10.72 8.28 11.64
N ALA A 58 -9.40 8.48 11.74
CA ALA A 58 -8.80 9.32 12.79
C ALA A 58 -9.20 10.79 12.65
N LEU A 59 -9.21 11.33 11.44
CA LEU A 59 -9.61 12.71 11.15
C LEU A 59 -11.11 12.96 11.36
N ALA A 60 -11.95 11.93 11.28
CA ALA A 60 -13.39 12.01 11.49
C ALA A 60 -13.82 12.07 12.98
N LEU A 61 -12.92 11.79 13.93
CA LEU A 61 -13.22 11.89 15.36
C LEU A 61 -13.51 13.34 15.77
N PRO A 62 -14.12 13.61 16.94
CA PRO A 62 -14.07 14.93 17.58
C PRO A 62 -12.66 15.34 18.00
N TYR A 63 -12.34 16.63 18.07
CA TYR A 63 -10.97 17.14 18.29
C TYR A 63 -10.40 16.65 19.62
N GLY A 64 -11.18 16.78 20.70
CA GLY A 64 -10.80 16.29 22.01
C GLY A 64 -10.67 14.76 22.13
N GLN A 65 -11.05 14.02 21.08
CA GLN A 65 -10.98 12.55 21.05
C GLN A 65 -9.90 12.01 20.11
N LEU A 66 -9.15 12.87 19.40
CA LEU A 66 -8.14 12.43 18.43
C LEU A 66 -7.11 11.46 19.01
N SER A 67 -6.71 11.66 20.26
CA SER A 67 -5.77 10.77 20.96
C SER A 67 -6.27 9.33 21.08
N SER A 68 -7.58 9.10 21.00
CA SER A 68 -8.16 7.75 21.01
C SER A 68 -7.91 6.95 19.73
N ALA A 69 -7.51 7.61 18.63
CA ALA A 69 -7.07 6.93 17.42
C ALA A 69 -5.66 6.33 17.55
N ALA A 70 -4.88 6.74 18.54
CA ALA A 70 -3.52 6.25 18.71
C ALA A 70 -3.52 4.74 19.01
N GLN A 71 -2.75 4.00 18.22
CA GLN A 71 -2.62 2.56 18.38
C GLN A 71 -1.22 2.11 18.00
N GLY A 72 -0.71 1.13 18.77
CA GLY A 72 0.51 0.42 18.42
C GLY A 72 0.33 -0.44 17.16
N PRO A 73 1.41 -1.06 16.66
CA PRO A 73 1.34 -1.96 15.52
C PRO A 73 0.38 -3.12 15.79
N THR A 74 -0.74 -3.15 15.08
CA THR A 74 -1.73 -4.23 15.14
C THR A 74 -2.22 -4.60 13.74
N PRO A 75 -2.74 -5.82 13.52
CA PRO A 75 -3.36 -6.16 12.24
C PRO A 75 -4.53 -5.22 11.95
N PRO A 76 -4.84 -4.91 10.67
CA PRO A 76 -6.02 -4.16 10.30
C PRO A 76 -7.30 -4.76 10.92
N GLN A 77 -8.19 -3.90 11.39
CA GLN A 77 -9.42 -4.25 12.10
C GLN A 77 -10.63 -3.63 11.42
N ASP A 78 -11.77 -4.29 11.56
CA ASP A 78 -13.08 -3.75 11.18
C ASP A 78 -13.60 -2.74 12.23
N VAL A 79 -14.74 -2.09 11.95
CA VAL A 79 -15.43 -1.13 12.82
C VAL A 79 -15.70 -1.67 14.23
N ASP A 80 -15.88 -2.98 14.36
CA ASP A 80 -16.08 -3.69 15.63
C ASP A 80 -14.76 -4.03 16.37
N LYS A 81 -13.61 -3.51 15.90
CA LYS A 81 -12.27 -3.81 16.43
C LYS A 81 -11.87 -5.29 16.33
N ARG A 82 -12.44 -6.01 15.36
CA ARG A 82 -12.08 -7.40 15.06
C ARG A 82 -11.02 -7.42 13.95
N PRO A 83 -9.91 -8.16 14.10
CA PRO A 83 -8.91 -8.30 13.05
C PRO A 83 -9.51 -8.86 11.76
N ILE A 84 -9.14 -8.28 10.63
CA ILE A 84 -9.55 -8.75 9.30
C ILE A 84 -8.63 -9.90 8.91
N GLY A 85 -9.19 -11.11 8.76
CA GLY A 85 -8.43 -12.34 8.56
C GLY A 85 -7.47 -12.29 7.36
N GLU A 86 -7.93 -11.73 6.24
CA GLU A 86 -7.17 -11.65 5.00
C GLU A 86 -6.00 -10.66 5.06
N LEU A 87 -5.98 -9.77 6.06
CA LEU A 87 -4.95 -8.74 6.22
C LEU A 87 -3.96 -9.05 7.35
N ARG A 88 -3.92 -10.28 7.87
CA ARG A 88 -3.02 -10.70 8.97
C ARG A 88 -1.53 -10.48 8.69
N GLY A 89 -1.13 -10.42 7.42
CA GLY A 89 0.24 -10.12 7.01
C GLY A 89 0.60 -8.63 7.06
N TYR A 90 -0.39 -7.76 7.27
CA TYR A 90 -0.22 -6.32 7.42
C TYR A 90 -0.19 -5.94 8.90
N SER A 91 0.47 -4.83 9.21
CA SER A 91 0.35 -4.17 10.51
C SER A 91 0.19 -2.67 10.36
N VAL A 92 -0.69 -2.07 11.14
CA VAL A 92 -0.97 -0.63 11.14
C VAL A 92 -0.60 -0.05 12.50
N ARG A 93 0.12 1.07 12.49
CA ARG A 93 0.38 1.92 13.64
C ARG A 93 -0.20 3.30 13.37
N VAL A 94 -0.86 3.89 14.37
CA VAL A 94 -1.32 5.27 14.32
C VAL A 94 -0.66 6.01 15.47
N ALA A 95 0.15 7.01 15.15
CA ALA A 95 0.71 7.94 16.12
C ALA A 95 -0.07 9.26 16.07
N VAL A 96 -0.33 9.82 17.24
CA VAL A 96 -1.05 11.08 17.40
C VAL A 96 -0.21 11.99 18.30
N ASP A 97 0.14 13.16 17.79
CA ASP A 97 0.81 14.22 18.53
C ASP A 97 -0.16 15.40 18.68
N SER A 98 -0.85 15.43 19.83
CA SER A 98 -1.84 16.46 20.16
C SER A 98 -1.24 17.81 20.52
N GLY A 99 0.08 17.89 20.76
CA GLY A 99 0.79 19.12 21.12
C GLY A 99 1.56 19.73 19.96
N ALA A 100 1.34 19.26 18.74
CA ALA A 100 2.02 19.76 17.56
C ALA A 100 1.52 21.17 17.17
N SER A 101 2.25 21.81 16.26
CA SER A 101 1.81 23.07 15.66
C SER A 101 2.03 23.04 14.16
N LEU A 102 1.07 23.62 13.42
CA LEU A 102 1.14 23.80 11.98
C LEU A 102 1.38 25.29 11.71
N ASN A 103 2.63 25.67 11.43
CA ASN A 103 3.04 27.06 11.20
C ASN A 103 2.65 28.01 12.36
N GLY A 104 2.78 27.55 13.60
CA GLY A 104 2.45 28.33 14.81
C GLY A 104 0.97 28.34 15.20
N VAL A 105 0.13 27.55 14.52
CA VAL A 105 -1.26 27.27 14.93
C VAL A 105 -1.29 25.93 15.65
N ASP A 106 -1.93 25.88 16.83
CA ASP A 106 -2.12 24.63 17.56
C ASP A 106 -2.89 23.61 16.72
N ALA A 107 -2.28 22.45 16.52
CA ALA A 107 -2.81 21.42 15.65
C ALA A 107 -2.38 20.05 16.15
N THR A 108 -3.25 19.06 16.02
CA THR A 108 -2.87 17.67 16.22
C THR A 108 -2.27 17.11 14.93
N TYR A 109 -1.08 16.52 15.01
CA TYR A 109 -0.47 15.76 13.93
C TYR A 109 -0.83 14.28 14.07
N ILE A 110 -1.27 13.66 12.98
CA ILE A 110 -1.63 12.23 12.93
C ILE A 110 -0.77 11.57 11.87
N GLU A 111 -0.11 10.49 12.24
CA GLU A 111 0.73 9.70 11.36
C GLU A 111 0.23 8.25 11.35
N VAL A 112 -0.06 7.73 10.17
CA VAL A 112 -0.46 6.34 9.95
C VAL A 112 0.65 5.64 9.20
N ILE A 113 1.15 4.55 9.77
CA ILE A 113 2.19 3.71 9.17
C ILE A 113 1.65 2.31 8.98
N VAL A 114 1.68 1.84 7.75
CA VAL A 114 1.31 0.48 7.36
C VAL A 114 2.55 -0.27 6.93
N LEU A 115 2.78 -1.43 7.54
CA LEU A 115 3.82 -2.39 7.14
C LEU A 115 3.15 -3.56 6.41
N ASP A 116 3.64 -3.87 5.22
CA ASP A 116 3.14 -4.96 4.38
C ASP A 116 3.81 -6.32 4.72
N PRO A 117 3.35 -7.44 4.15
CA PRO A 117 3.94 -8.76 4.37
C PRO A 117 5.41 -8.89 3.90
N GLN A 118 5.86 -8.02 2.98
CA GLN A 118 7.24 -7.95 2.51
C GLN A 118 8.11 -7.02 3.37
N LYS A 119 7.57 -6.47 4.47
CA LYS A 119 8.22 -5.50 5.37
C LYS A 119 8.49 -4.14 4.71
N GLN A 120 7.80 -3.79 3.64
CA GLN A 120 7.79 -2.44 3.09
C GLN A 120 6.80 -1.58 3.87
N SER A 121 7.12 -0.31 4.06
CA SER A 121 6.27 0.63 4.78
C SER A 121 5.66 1.70 3.87
N ILE A 122 4.40 2.04 4.14
CA ILE A 122 3.74 3.27 3.71
C ILE A 122 3.47 4.13 4.93
N GLN A 123 3.68 5.44 4.76
CA GLN A 123 3.34 6.43 5.76
C GLN A 123 2.42 7.47 5.12
N LEU A 124 1.31 7.76 5.78
CA LEU A 124 0.45 8.91 5.50
C LEU A 124 0.35 9.77 6.75
N SER A 125 0.15 11.06 6.57
CA SER A 125 -0.03 11.97 7.69
C SER A 125 -1.08 13.03 7.42
N GLY A 126 -1.79 13.43 8.47
CA GLY A 126 -2.77 14.49 8.44
C GLY A 126 -2.57 15.46 9.59
N TRP A 127 -3.12 16.65 9.41
CA TRP A 127 -3.17 17.69 10.43
C TRP A 127 -4.61 18.00 10.75
N ARG A 128 -4.89 18.25 12.02
CA ARG A 128 -6.18 18.76 12.43
C ARG A 128 -6.04 19.93 13.39
N THR A 129 -6.68 21.04 13.05
CA THR A 129 -6.86 22.21 13.91
C THR A 129 -8.23 22.16 14.58
N CYS A 130 -8.37 22.83 15.72
CA CYS A 130 -9.66 22.97 16.40
C CYS A 130 -10.41 24.20 15.88
N TYR A 131 -11.70 24.06 15.57
CA TYR A 131 -12.53 25.15 15.02
C TYR A 131 -13.59 25.66 16.01
N GLY A 132 -13.31 25.61 17.31
CA GLY A 132 -14.30 25.92 18.35
C GLY A 132 -15.26 24.75 18.60
N GLU A 133 -14.72 23.53 18.63
CA GLU A 133 -15.50 22.31 18.89
C GLU A 133 -15.87 22.20 20.38
N TYR A 134 -17.06 21.67 20.66
CA TYR A 134 -17.58 21.43 22.00
C TYR A 134 -18.00 19.98 22.16
N ASP A 135 -17.88 19.44 23.36
CA ASP A 135 -18.43 18.12 23.69
C ASP A 135 -19.96 18.17 23.87
N ALA A 136 -20.58 17.00 24.08
CA ALA A 136 -22.03 16.90 24.31
C ALA A 136 -22.51 17.60 25.61
N ALA A 137 -21.59 17.93 26.52
CA ALA A 137 -21.86 18.68 27.74
C ALA A 137 -21.64 20.19 27.58
N GLY A 138 -21.18 20.65 26.41
CA GLY A 138 -20.90 22.05 26.12
C GLY A 138 -19.54 22.55 26.58
N ASN A 139 -18.62 21.65 26.95
CA ASN A 139 -17.23 22.03 27.27
C ASN A 139 -16.44 22.22 25.98
N GLY A 140 -15.60 23.26 25.92
CA GLY A 140 -14.69 23.46 24.79
C GLY A 140 -13.67 22.32 24.70
N LEU A 141 -13.48 21.79 23.49
CA LEU A 141 -12.51 20.73 23.19
C LEU A 141 -11.19 21.26 22.64
N CYS A 142 -11.12 22.56 22.35
CA CYS A 142 -9.89 23.20 21.91
C CYS A 142 -8.95 23.49 23.11
N PRO A 143 -7.62 23.39 22.91
CA PRO A 143 -6.63 23.78 23.91
C PRO A 143 -6.68 25.27 24.27
#